data_AF-A0A286U360-F1
#
_entry.id   AF-A0A286U360-F1
#
_cell.length_a   1.000
_cell.length_b   1.000
_cell.length_c   1.000
_cell.angle_alpha   90.00
_cell.angle_beta   90.00
_cell.angle_gamma   90.00
#
_symmetry.space_group_name_H-M   'P 1'
#
loop_
_entity.id
_entity.type
_entity.pdbx_description
1 polymer ?
#
loop_
_entity_poly.entity_id
_entity_poly.type
_entity_poly.pdbx_seq_one_letter_code
_entity_poly.pdbx_strand_id
1 'polypeptide(L)'
;MKEVEKTLSEKNINFFLITGLPDKKIPEFVEKHKVGILITDFSPLRISKEWKKEIVQRIGIPFYEVDAHNIIPCWIASSKQEYGAYTLRPKIHRALPEFLENYPKLKRHPVTWKRNKVKTDWKRSMMTLKIDKTVLPVDWLKAGEKFAQKALLNFVKNKLPLYDKERNDPNRDAQSNLSPYIHFGQISAQRIALEVIKSSIEPPHKLARKALDAKIFFNRTSKLR
;
A
#
# COMPACT_ATOMS: atom_id res chain seq x y z
N MET A 1 -8.15 -3.91 8.02
CA MET A 1 -8.29 -5.39 7.91
C MET A 1 -9.74 -5.88 8.07
N LYS A 2 -10.50 -5.52 9.12
CA LYS A 2 -11.95 -5.85 9.21
C LYS A 2 -12.76 -5.49 7.95
N GLU A 3 -12.53 -4.28 7.43
CA GLU A 3 -13.15 -3.82 6.18
C GLU A 3 -12.73 -4.67 4.97
N VAL A 4 -11.46 -5.07 4.91
CA VAL A 4 -10.90 -5.91 3.84
C VAL A 4 -11.51 -7.31 3.84
N GLU A 5 -11.68 -7.94 5.01
CA GLU A 5 -12.37 -9.24 5.12
C GLU A 5 -13.77 -9.17 4.52
N LYS A 6 -14.51 -8.08 4.80
CA LYS A 6 -15.85 -7.85 4.25
C LYS A 6 -15.82 -7.68 2.73
N THR A 7 -14.99 -6.77 2.21
CA THR A 7 -14.96 -6.47 0.76
C THR A 7 -14.46 -7.65 -0.08
N LEU A 8 -13.52 -8.45 0.44
CA LEU A 8 -13.09 -9.69 -0.22
C LEU A 8 -14.20 -10.75 -0.22
N SER A 9 -14.96 -10.88 0.87
CA SER A 9 -16.09 -11.80 0.94
C SER A 9 -17.17 -11.48 -0.12
N GLU A 10 -17.46 -10.20 -0.35
CA GLU A 10 -18.38 -9.75 -1.43
C GLU A 10 -17.86 -10.15 -2.83
N LYS A 11 -16.55 -10.34 -2.98
CA LYS A 11 -15.89 -10.80 -4.21
C LYS A 11 -15.64 -12.32 -4.25
N ASN A 12 -16.20 -13.09 -3.31
CA ASN A 12 -15.96 -14.54 -3.20
C ASN A 12 -14.47 -14.89 -2.99
N ILE A 13 -13.70 -13.98 -2.38
CA ILE A 13 -12.30 -14.18 -2.05
C ILE A 13 -12.23 -14.37 -0.53
N ASN A 14 -11.65 -15.48 -0.09
CA ASN A 14 -11.53 -15.77 1.34
C ASN A 14 -10.39 -14.96 1.96
N PHE A 15 -10.61 -14.49 3.19
CA PHE A 15 -9.61 -13.85 4.03
C PHE A 15 -9.26 -14.78 5.19
N PHE A 16 -7.96 -14.98 5.44
CA PHE A 16 -7.46 -15.77 6.54
C PHE A 16 -6.53 -14.91 7.40
N LEU A 17 -6.85 -14.75 8.68
CA LEU A 17 -5.94 -14.14 9.65
C LEU A 17 -5.15 -15.24 10.36
N ILE A 18 -3.83 -15.25 10.17
CA ILE A 18 -2.94 -16.24 10.77
C ILE A 18 -1.99 -15.51 11.73
N THR A 19 -1.99 -15.91 12.99
CA THR A 19 -1.10 -15.34 14.01
C THR A 19 0.16 -16.19 14.15
N GLY A 20 1.32 -15.55 14.12
CA GLY A 20 2.63 -16.19 14.28
C GLY A 20 3.67 -15.61 13.34
N LEU A 21 4.82 -16.28 13.27
CA LEU A 21 5.92 -15.90 12.39
C LEU A 21 5.63 -16.30 10.93
N PRO A 22 5.67 -15.36 9.96
CA PRO A 22 5.32 -15.64 8.57
C PRO A 22 6.15 -16.75 7.92
N ASP A 23 7.45 -16.82 8.22
CA ASP A 23 8.39 -17.85 7.73
C ASP A 23 8.01 -19.28 8.13
N LYS A 24 7.25 -19.45 9.21
CA LYS A 24 6.73 -20.75 9.65
C LYS A 24 5.28 -20.95 9.21
N LYS A 25 4.44 -19.93 9.42
CA LYS A 25 2.99 -20.02 9.24
C LYS A 25 2.56 -20.05 7.78
N ILE A 26 3.26 -19.39 6.88
CA ILE A 26 2.93 -19.42 5.45
C ILE A 26 3.21 -20.80 4.84
N PRO A 27 4.39 -21.43 5.05
CA PRO A 27 4.62 -22.80 4.58
C PRO A 27 3.64 -23.83 5.17
N GLU A 28 3.35 -23.75 6.48
CA GLU A 28 2.32 -24.59 7.13
C GLU A 28 0.95 -24.45 6.43
N PHE A 29 0.57 -23.21 6.07
CA PHE A 29 -0.68 -22.94 5.37
C PHE A 29 -0.67 -23.48 3.94
N VAL A 30 0.43 -23.30 3.21
CA VAL A 30 0.62 -23.81 1.85
C VAL A 30 0.40 -25.32 1.81
N GLU A 31 1.09 -26.05 2.68
CA GLU A 31 1.00 -27.52 2.76
C GLU A 31 -0.42 -27.97 3.15
N LYS A 32 -0.93 -27.44 4.26
CA LYS A 32 -2.28 -27.79 4.77
C LYS A 32 -3.36 -27.55 3.71
N HIS A 33 -3.25 -26.46 2.96
CA HIS A 33 -4.25 -26.05 1.99
C HIS A 33 -4.00 -26.53 0.56
N LYS A 34 -2.88 -27.23 0.31
CA LYS A 34 -2.45 -27.65 -1.04
C LYS A 34 -2.47 -26.47 -2.00
N VAL A 35 -1.89 -25.34 -1.58
CA VAL A 35 -1.83 -24.11 -2.38
C VAL A 35 -0.98 -24.38 -3.62
N GLY A 36 -1.42 -23.92 -4.79
CA GLY A 36 -0.70 -24.14 -6.05
C GLY A 36 0.30 -23.04 -6.40
N ILE A 37 0.05 -21.79 -5.99
CA ILE A 37 0.91 -20.62 -6.25
C ILE A 37 0.82 -19.69 -5.04
N LEU A 38 1.96 -19.15 -4.63
CA LEU A 38 2.04 -18.08 -3.64
C LEU A 38 2.40 -16.75 -4.33
N ILE A 39 1.70 -15.67 -3.96
CA ILE A 39 1.98 -14.32 -4.46
C ILE A 39 2.02 -13.38 -3.26
N THR A 40 3.01 -12.48 -3.22
CA THR A 40 3.17 -11.47 -2.16
C THR A 40 3.45 -10.09 -2.74
N ASP A 41 3.25 -9.05 -1.93
CA ASP A 41 3.62 -7.68 -2.29
C ASP A 41 5.12 -7.43 -2.09
N PHE A 42 5.66 -6.44 -2.80
CA PHE A 42 7.03 -5.99 -2.62
C PHE A 42 7.19 -5.15 -1.34
N SER A 43 8.25 -5.43 -0.59
CA SER A 43 8.71 -4.54 0.47
C SER A 43 10.24 -4.57 0.57
N PRO A 44 10.93 -3.42 0.47
CA PRO A 44 12.39 -3.40 0.54
C PRO A 44 12.95 -3.62 1.96
N LEU A 45 12.10 -3.73 2.99
CA LEU A 45 12.55 -3.88 4.38
C LEU A 45 13.26 -5.21 4.59
N ARG A 46 14.34 -5.17 5.38
CA ARG A 46 15.16 -6.34 5.72
C ARG A 46 14.30 -7.52 6.24
N ILE A 47 13.41 -7.26 7.19
CA ILE A 47 12.55 -8.30 7.78
C ILE A 47 11.64 -8.98 6.75
N SER A 48 11.10 -8.23 5.78
CA SER A 48 10.25 -8.80 4.73
C SER A 48 11.06 -9.66 3.77
N LYS A 49 12.28 -9.23 3.41
CA LYS A 49 13.21 -9.99 2.57
C LYS A 49 13.64 -11.30 3.24
N GLU A 50 13.95 -11.25 4.54
CA GLU A 50 14.32 -12.42 5.34
C GLU A 50 13.18 -13.44 5.38
N TRP A 51 11.94 -13.00 5.68
CA TRP A 51 10.78 -13.90 5.65
C TRP A 51 10.58 -14.56 4.29
N LYS A 52 10.66 -13.79 3.20
CA LYS A 52 10.48 -14.33 1.84
C LYS A 52 11.55 -15.36 1.50
N LYS A 53 12.82 -15.10 1.85
CA LYS A 53 13.93 -16.06 1.66
C LYS A 53 13.67 -17.37 2.40
N GLU A 54 13.25 -17.29 3.67
CA GLU A 54 12.93 -18.48 4.47
C GLU A 54 11.73 -19.25 3.91
N ILE A 55 10.69 -18.55 3.43
CA ILE A 55 9.50 -19.18 2.85
C ILE A 55 9.87 -19.94 1.57
N VAL A 56 10.64 -19.32 0.65
CA VAL A 56 11.08 -19.95 -0.61
C VAL A 56 11.78 -21.29 -0.37
N GLN A 57 12.60 -21.38 0.68
CA GLN A 57 13.33 -22.61 1.01
C GLN A 57 12.43 -23.74 1.54
N ARG A 58 11.19 -23.44 1.96
CA ARG A 58 10.28 -24.36 2.64
C ARG A 58 9.07 -24.77 1.81
N ILE A 59 8.89 -24.20 0.61
CA ILE A 59 7.75 -24.49 -0.26
C ILE A 59 8.22 -25.04 -1.61
N GLY A 60 7.48 -26.01 -2.14
CA GLY A 60 7.75 -26.60 -3.46
C GLY A 60 6.95 -26.01 -4.61
N ILE A 61 6.32 -24.84 -4.41
CA ILE A 61 5.41 -24.20 -5.38
C ILE A 61 5.98 -22.89 -5.90
N PRO A 62 5.54 -22.40 -7.08
CA PRO A 62 5.90 -21.09 -7.56
C PRO A 62 5.56 -19.98 -6.55
N PHE A 63 6.52 -19.10 -6.32
CA PHE A 63 6.37 -17.95 -5.44
C PHE A 63 6.79 -16.67 -6.17
N TYR A 64 5.82 -15.77 -6.35
CA TYR A 64 6.00 -14.51 -7.06
C TYR A 64 5.87 -13.31 -6.11
N GLU A 65 6.63 -12.25 -6.43
CA GLU A 65 6.54 -10.95 -5.79
C GLU A 65 6.03 -9.91 -6.80
N VAL A 66 5.11 -9.06 -6.37
CA VAL A 66 4.53 -7.99 -7.18
C VAL A 66 4.68 -6.65 -6.45
N ASP A 67 5.20 -5.63 -7.12
CA ASP A 67 5.22 -4.28 -6.56
C ASP A 67 3.84 -3.63 -6.66
N ALA A 68 3.06 -3.79 -5.59
CA ALA A 68 1.73 -3.20 -5.45
C ALA A 68 1.74 -1.84 -4.72
N HIS A 69 2.92 -1.35 -4.32
CA HIS A 69 3.05 -0.13 -3.51
C HIS A 69 3.49 1.07 -4.35
N ASN A 70 4.42 0.86 -5.27
CA ASN A 70 4.93 1.90 -6.16
C ASN A 70 4.13 1.95 -7.47
N ILE A 71 4.13 3.12 -8.11
CA ILE A 71 3.54 3.29 -9.45
C ILE A 71 4.39 2.52 -10.48
N ILE A 72 5.71 2.72 -10.42
CA ILE A 72 6.69 2.01 -11.24
C ILE A 72 7.37 1.00 -10.33
N PRO A 73 7.46 -0.29 -10.70
CA PRO A 73 8.14 -1.28 -9.88
C PRO A 73 9.55 -0.83 -9.51
N CYS A 74 9.93 -0.99 -8.24
CA CYS A 74 11.17 -0.42 -7.70
C CYS A 74 12.42 -0.83 -8.51
N TRP A 75 12.49 -2.09 -8.93
CA TRP A 75 13.58 -2.64 -9.75
C TRP A 75 13.56 -2.17 -11.22
N ILE A 76 12.43 -1.67 -11.72
CA ILE A 76 12.32 -1.04 -13.05
C ILE A 76 12.68 0.45 -12.96
N ALA A 77 12.30 1.12 -11.88
CA ALA A 77 12.55 2.55 -11.68
C ALA A 77 14.05 2.88 -11.70
N SER A 78 14.89 2.03 -11.12
CA SER A 78 16.34 2.06 -11.32
C SER A 78 17.00 0.72 -10.97
N SER A 79 18.04 0.34 -11.73
CA SER A 79 18.87 -0.83 -11.46
C SER A 79 19.91 -0.61 -10.36
N LYS A 80 20.04 0.62 -9.84
CA LYS A 80 21.01 0.98 -8.80
C LYS A 80 20.45 2.01 -7.83
N GLN A 81 21.14 2.17 -6.70
CA GLN A 81 20.89 3.27 -5.79
C GLN A 81 21.17 4.61 -6.49
N GLU A 82 20.24 5.54 -6.38
CA GLU A 82 20.35 6.88 -6.92
C GLU A 82 20.98 7.84 -5.89
N TYR A 83 21.86 8.72 -6.36
CA TYR A 83 22.56 9.68 -5.50
C TYR A 83 21.64 10.81 -5.03
N GLY A 84 20.63 11.16 -5.81
CA GLY A 84 19.69 12.19 -5.42
C GLY A 84 18.46 12.26 -6.31
N ALA A 85 17.55 13.17 -5.94
CA ALA A 85 16.28 13.35 -6.66
C ALA A 85 16.48 13.69 -8.14
N TYR A 86 17.53 14.45 -8.48
CA TYR A 86 17.79 14.89 -9.84
C TYR A 86 18.26 13.75 -10.78
N THR A 87 18.83 12.65 -10.24
CA THR A 87 19.19 11.48 -11.05
C THR A 87 18.02 10.48 -11.18
N LEU A 88 17.16 10.40 -10.17
CA LEU A 88 16.00 9.51 -10.16
C LEU A 88 14.82 10.05 -10.98
N ARG A 89 14.49 11.34 -10.85
CA ARG A 89 13.32 11.96 -11.51
C ARG A 89 13.25 11.72 -13.01
N PRO A 90 14.34 11.89 -13.80
CA PRO A 90 14.28 11.65 -15.25
C PRO A 90 13.90 10.21 -15.60
N LYS A 91 14.35 9.22 -14.80
CA LYS A 91 14.02 7.80 -15.00
C LYS A 91 12.55 7.52 -14.72
N ILE A 92 12.06 8.03 -13.58
CA ILE A 92 10.64 7.95 -13.21
C ILE A 92 9.78 8.58 -14.30
N HIS A 93 10.09 9.80 -14.74
CA HIS A 93 9.30 10.49 -15.76
C HIS A 93 9.28 9.76 -17.09
N ARG A 94 10.38 9.09 -17.48
CA ARG A 94 10.44 8.31 -18.71
C ARG A 94 9.54 7.07 -18.65
N ALA A 95 9.49 6.39 -17.50
CA ALA A 95 8.68 5.19 -17.33
C ALA A 95 7.20 5.49 -17.01
N LEU A 96 6.90 6.67 -16.47
CA LEU A 96 5.55 7.01 -16.00
C LEU A 96 4.43 6.79 -17.03
N PRO A 97 4.58 7.13 -18.33
CA PRO A 97 3.52 6.90 -19.33
C PRO A 97 3.12 5.42 -19.48
N GLU A 98 4.05 4.50 -19.23
CA GLU A 98 3.80 3.05 -19.32
C GLU A 98 3.07 2.52 -18.08
N PHE A 99 3.44 3.00 -16.89
CA PHE A 99 2.97 2.42 -15.61
C PHE A 99 1.82 3.19 -14.94
N LEU A 100 1.64 4.47 -15.24
CA LEU A 100 0.58 5.30 -14.64
C LEU A 100 -0.75 5.10 -15.38
N GLU A 101 -1.31 3.90 -15.25
CA GLU A 101 -2.58 3.53 -15.87
C GLU A 101 -3.71 3.33 -14.84
N ASN A 102 -4.95 3.21 -15.32
CA ASN A 102 -6.07 2.88 -14.45
C ASN A 102 -6.07 1.38 -14.10
N TYR A 103 -6.37 1.05 -12.85
CA TYR A 103 -6.54 -0.34 -12.45
C TYR A 103 -7.81 -0.97 -13.05
N PRO A 104 -7.74 -2.22 -13.52
CA PRO A 104 -8.95 -2.98 -13.87
C PRO A 104 -9.80 -3.22 -12.61
N LYS A 105 -11.11 -3.36 -12.80
CA LYS A 105 -12.03 -3.68 -11.69
C LYS A 105 -11.77 -5.10 -11.19
N LEU A 106 -11.65 -5.28 -9.88
CA LEU A 106 -11.54 -6.62 -9.27
C LEU A 106 -12.82 -7.42 -9.52
N LYS A 107 -12.66 -8.51 -10.26
CA LYS A 107 -13.72 -9.46 -10.59
C LYS A 107 -14.01 -10.37 -9.40
N ARG A 108 -15.24 -10.84 -9.30
CA ARG A 108 -15.62 -11.87 -8.32
C ARG A 108 -14.92 -13.18 -8.69
N HIS A 109 -14.38 -13.90 -7.69
CA HIS A 109 -13.74 -15.18 -7.93
C HIS A 109 -14.76 -16.22 -8.42
N PRO A 110 -14.49 -16.92 -9.54
CA PRO A 110 -15.46 -17.83 -10.16
C PRO A 110 -15.69 -19.10 -9.33
N VAL A 111 -14.66 -19.56 -8.61
CA VAL A 111 -14.72 -20.79 -7.81
C VAL A 111 -14.91 -20.47 -6.34
N THR A 112 -15.93 -21.05 -5.71
CA THR A 112 -16.13 -20.93 -4.26
C THR A 112 -15.19 -21.86 -3.51
N TRP A 113 -14.53 -21.33 -2.48
CA TRP A 113 -13.71 -22.13 -1.57
C TRP A 113 -14.56 -23.14 -0.80
N LYS A 114 -14.33 -24.44 -1.03
CA LYS A 114 -15.16 -25.54 -0.49
C LYS A 114 -14.85 -25.91 0.96
N ARG A 115 -13.67 -25.59 1.47
CA ARG A 115 -13.30 -25.94 2.87
C ARG A 115 -13.95 -24.96 3.86
N ASN A 116 -14.06 -25.37 5.11
CA ASN A 116 -14.69 -24.57 6.17
C ASN A 116 -14.14 -23.13 6.19
N LYS A 117 -15.06 -22.17 6.05
CA LYS A 117 -14.76 -20.74 6.24
C LYS A 117 -14.55 -20.51 7.73
N VAL A 118 -13.33 -20.21 8.14
CA VAL A 118 -13.05 -19.79 9.51
C VAL A 118 -13.35 -18.30 9.58
N LYS A 119 -14.39 -17.93 10.33
CA LYS A 119 -14.67 -16.51 10.61
C LYS A 119 -13.54 -15.96 11.48
N THR A 120 -13.02 -14.80 11.12
CA THR A 120 -11.94 -14.17 11.90
C THR A 120 -12.46 -13.70 13.25
N ASP A 121 -11.88 -14.23 14.34
CA ASP A 121 -12.13 -13.70 15.69
C ASP A 121 -11.21 -12.50 15.96
N TRP A 122 -11.72 -11.31 15.59
CA TRP A 122 -11.01 -10.05 15.79
C TRP A 122 -10.79 -9.72 17.27
N LYS A 123 -11.69 -10.13 18.17
CA LYS A 123 -11.55 -9.85 19.60
C LYS A 123 -10.39 -10.66 20.16
N ARG A 124 -10.37 -11.97 19.89
CA ARG A 124 -9.27 -12.85 20.30
C ARG A 124 -7.95 -12.42 19.70
N SER A 125 -7.93 -12.07 18.42
CA SER A 125 -6.70 -11.62 17.75
C SER A 125 -6.12 -10.37 18.44
N MET A 126 -6.96 -9.39 18.80
CA MET A 126 -6.54 -8.21 19.53
C MET A 126 -5.99 -8.54 20.93
N MET A 127 -6.60 -9.50 21.63
CA MET A 127 -6.14 -9.93 22.96
C MET A 127 -4.75 -10.59 22.94
N THR A 128 -4.32 -11.16 21.80
CA THR A 128 -2.98 -11.76 21.67
C THR A 128 -1.85 -10.73 21.53
N LEU A 129 -2.17 -9.47 21.25
CA LEU A 129 -1.16 -8.43 21.06
C LEU A 129 -0.59 -7.95 22.41
N LYS A 130 0.73 -8.02 22.54
CA LYS A 130 1.48 -7.43 23.66
C LYS A 130 1.88 -6.00 23.31
N ILE A 131 0.93 -5.08 23.46
CA ILE A 131 1.12 -3.65 23.14
C ILE A 131 0.80 -2.77 24.35
N ASP A 132 1.42 -1.60 24.39
CA ASP A 132 1.07 -0.56 25.34
C ASP A 132 -0.34 -0.02 25.04
N LYS A 133 -1.24 -0.16 26.01
CA LYS A 133 -2.65 0.28 25.91
C LYS A 133 -2.89 1.67 26.51
N THR A 134 -1.85 2.30 27.05
CA THR A 134 -1.93 3.67 27.57
C THR A 134 -1.99 4.70 26.44
N VAL A 135 -1.40 4.36 25.28
CA VAL A 135 -1.50 5.18 24.07
C VAL A 135 -2.88 5.01 23.45
N LEU A 136 -3.71 6.04 23.59
CA LEU A 136 -5.06 6.05 23.05
C LEU A 136 -5.07 6.23 21.52
N PRO A 137 -6.08 5.68 20.82
CA PRO A 137 -6.30 6.00 19.41
C PRO A 137 -6.49 7.51 19.20
N VAL A 138 -6.02 8.02 18.07
CA VAL A 138 -6.30 9.40 17.68
C VAL A 138 -7.73 9.54 17.16
N ASP A 139 -8.40 10.64 17.51
CA ASP A 139 -9.82 10.85 17.14
C ASP A 139 -10.03 11.30 15.70
N TRP A 140 -9.03 12.01 15.14
CA TRP A 140 -9.12 12.62 13.81
C TRP A 140 -8.84 11.63 12.67
N LEU A 141 -8.17 10.50 12.92
CA LEU A 141 -7.77 9.53 11.90
C LEU A 141 -8.53 8.21 12.07
N LYS A 142 -9.47 7.95 11.16
CA LYS A 142 -10.18 6.67 11.09
C LYS A 142 -9.50 5.76 10.06
N ALA A 143 -9.14 4.55 10.45
CA ALA A 143 -8.52 3.56 9.58
C ALA A 143 -9.52 2.94 8.59
N GLY A 144 -9.03 2.49 7.43
CA GLY A 144 -9.82 1.77 6.42
C GLY A 144 -9.77 2.43 5.05
N GLU A 145 -10.00 1.64 4.00
CA GLU A 145 -9.99 2.09 2.61
C GLU A 145 -11.05 3.19 2.40
N LYS A 146 -12.25 3.01 2.95
CA LYS A 146 -13.31 4.02 2.91
C LYS A 146 -12.88 5.39 3.44
N PHE A 147 -12.15 5.44 4.55
CA PHE A 147 -11.69 6.71 5.13
C PHE A 147 -10.48 7.27 4.38
N ALA A 148 -9.61 6.40 3.84
CA ALA A 148 -8.54 6.83 2.95
C ALA A 148 -9.09 7.53 1.70
N GLN A 149 -10.13 6.98 1.08
CA GLN A 149 -10.80 7.59 -0.08
C GLN A 149 -11.44 8.93 0.27
N LYS A 150 -12.10 9.04 1.44
CA LYS A 150 -12.64 10.32 1.93
C LYS A 150 -11.53 11.37 2.14
N ALA A 151 -10.41 10.97 2.72
CA ALA A 151 -9.26 11.84 2.91
C ALA A 151 -8.69 12.32 1.57
N LEU A 152 -8.59 11.44 0.57
CA LEU A 152 -8.15 11.81 -0.78
C LEU A 152 -9.11 12.80 -1.43
N LEU A 153 -10.41 12.54 -1.41
CA LEU A 153 -11.42 13.45 -1.99
C LEU A 153 -11.38 14.83 -1.32
N ASN A 154 -11.27 14.87 0.01
CA ASN A 154 -11.13 16.12 0.75
C ASN A 154 -9.84 16.86 0.38
N PHE A 155 -8.72 16.14 0.26
CA PHE A 155 -7.45 16.72 -0.16
C PHE A 155 -7.57 17.36 -1.55
N VAL A 156 -8.02 16.58 -2.54
CA VAL A 156 -8.16 17.03 -3.93
C VAL A 156 -9.09 18.24 -4.04
N LYS A 157 -10.23 18.22 -3.34
CA LYS A 157 -11.24 19.29 -3.44
C LYS A 157 -10.83 20.56 -2.70
N ASN A 158 -10.33 20.43 -1.47
CA ASN A 158 -10.25 21.55 -0.53
C ASN A 158 -8.82 21.99 -0.20
N LYS A 159 -7.82 21.09 -0.30
CA LYS A 159 -6.45 21.36 0.19
C LYS A 159 -5.41 21.43 -0.91
N LEU A 160 -5.61 20.71 -2.01
CA LEU A 160 -4.75 20.74 -3.19
C LEU A 160 -4.54 22.15 -3.77
N PRO A 161 -5.56 23.05 -3.84
CA PRO A 161 -5.34 24.43 -4.28
C PRO A 161 -4.35 25.21 -3.40
N LEU A 162 -4.31 24.89 -2.10
CA LEU A 162 -3.47 25.58 -1.09
C LEU A 162 -2.09 24.91 -0.93
N TYR A 163 -1.99 23.62 -1.31
CA TYR A 163 -0.83 22.78 -1.01
C TYR A 163 0.50 23.39 -1.42
N ASP A 164 0.59 23.97 -2.62
CA ASP A 164 1.86 24.50 -3.12
C ASP A 164 2.40 25.65 -2.28
N LYS A 165 1.51 26.52 -1.79
CA LYS A 165 1.86 27.71 -1.03
C LYS A 165 2.01 27.42 0.46
N GLU A 166 1.19 26.53 1.00
CA GLU A 166 1.00 26.40 2.46
C GLU A 166 1.56 25.10 3.04
N ARG A 167 2.04 24.15 2.23
CA ARG A 167 2.55 22.85 2.74
C ARG A 167 3.65 22.92 3.80
N ASN A 168 4.41 24.02 3.84
CA ASN A 168 5.52 24.17 4.77
C ASN A 168 5.12 24.90 6.07
N ASP A 169 3.89 25.43 6.16
CA ASP A 169 3.39 26.08 7.37
C ASP A 169 2.67 25.05 8.25
N PRO A 170 3.23 24.68 9.42
CA PRO A 170 2.62 23.70 10.31
C PRO A 170 1.30 24.19 10.94
N ASN A 171 1.01 25.49 10.90
CA ASN A 171 -0.26 26.05 11.39
C ASN A 171 -1.37 26.00 10.35
N ARG A 172 -1.06 25.60 9.10
CA ARG A 172 -2.02 25.48 8.01
C ARG A 172 -2.37 24.02 7.76
N ASP A 173 -3.67 23.74 7.66
CA ASP A 173 -4.17 22.40 7.30
C ASP A 173 -4.10 22.16 5.78
N ALA A 174 -2.91 22.35 5.21
CA ALA A 174 -2.67 22.24 3.78
C ALA A 174 -2.20 20.84 3.35
N GLN A 175 -1.77 19.97 4.28
CA GLN A 175 -1.29 18.61 3.95
C GLN A 175 -2.44 17.65 3.60
N SER A 176 -2.12 16.58 2.85
CA SER A 176 -3.11 15.57 2.45
C SER A 176 -3.59 14.68 3.60
N ASN A 177 -2.77 14.52 4.65
CA ASN A 177 -2.97 13.57 5.74
C ASN A 177 -3.14 12.11 5.24
N LEU A 178 -2.61 11.80 4.05
CA LEU A 178 -2.71 10.46 3.43
C LEU A 178 -1.61 9.49 3.85
N SER A 179 -0.54 9.96 4.51
CA SER A 179 0.61 9.11 4.83
C SER A 179 0.29 7.85 5.66
N PRO A 180 -0.61 7.86 6.66
CA PRO A 180 -0.95 6.63 7.39
C PRO A 180 -1.66 5.62 6.49
N TYR A 181 -2.53 6.10 5.59
CA TYR A 181 -3.25 5.25 4.65
C TYR A 181 -2.33 4.62 3.61
N ILE A 182 -1.38 5.39 3.07
CA ILE A 182 -0.36 4.89 2.15
C ILE A 182 0.52 3.86 2.85
N HIS A 183 1.01 4.18 4.07
CA HIS A 183 1.89 3.31 4.84
C HIS A 183 1.30 1.91 5.04
N PHE A 184 0.01 1.81 5.37
CA PHE A 184 -0.69 0.54 5.59
C PHE A 184 -1.36 -0.03 4.32
N GLY A 185 -1.10 0.53 3.13
CA GLY A 185 -1.69 0.05 1.88
C GLY A 185 -3.21 0.17 1.80
N GLN A 186 -3.81 1.10 2.57
CA GLN A 186 -5.25 1.35 2.58
C GLN A 186 -5.70 2.22 1.39
N ILE A 187 -4.75 2.84 0.69
CA ILE A 187 -4.96 3.51 -0.59
C ILE A 187 -3.69 3.44 -1.44
N SER A 188 -3.86 3.23 -2.74
CA SER A 188 -2.75 3.17 -3.69
C SER A 188 -2.19 4.57 -4.00
N ALA A 189 -0.87 4.69 -4.00
CA ALA A 189 -0.14 5.87 -4.50
C ALA A 189 -0.53 6.24 -5.94
N GLN A 190 -0.70 5.23 -6.80
CA GLN A 190 -1.13 5.40 -8.19
C GLN A 190 -2.54 5.97 -8.27
N ARG A 191 -3.47 5.48 -7.43
CA ARG A 191 -4.82 6.05 -7.36
C ARG A 191 -4.77 7.53 -6.98
N ILE A 192 -3.96 7.91 -5.98
CA ILE A 192 -3.79 9.31 -5.58
C ILE A 192 -3.28 10.15 -6.77
N ALA A 193 -2.23 9.69 -7.46
CA ALA A 193 -1.67 10.39 -8.60
C ALA A 193 -2.71 10.59 -9.72
N LEU A 194 -3.49 9.55 -10.05
CA LEU A 194 -4.54 9.63 -11.07
C LEU A 194 -5.64 10.64 -10.70
N GLU A 195 -6.11 10.65 -9.44
CA GLU A 195 -7.16 11.59 -9.03
C GLU A 195 -6.66 13.05 -8.99
N VAL A 196 -5.40 13.28 -8.61
CA VAL A 196 -4.78 14.61 -8.66
C VAL A 196 -4.59 15.09 -10.09
N ILE A 197 -4.21 14.21 -11.02
CA ILE A 197 -4.09 14.56 -12.45
C ILE A 197 -5.46 14.93 -13.02
N LYS A 198 -6.52 14.20 -12.66
CA LYS A 198 -7.88 14.49 -13.12
C LYS A 198 -8.41 15.83 -12.62
N SER A 199 -8.07 16.25 -11.40
CA SER A 199 -8.68 17.43 -10.75
C SER A 199 -8.25 18.79 -11.31
N SER A 200 -7.28 18.84 -12.23
CA SER A 200 -7.01 19.93 -13.19
C SER A 200 -7.27 21.37 -12.72
N ILE A 201 -6.58 21.80 -11.66
CA ILE A 201 -6.45 23.23 -11.30
C ILE A 201 -5.20 23.78 -12.03
N GLU A 202 -5.23 23.90 -13.36
CA GLU A 202 -4.24 24.51 -14.32
C GLU A 202 -2.68 24.36 -14.14
N PRO A 203 -1.92 24.43 -15.26
CA PRO A 203 -1.78 23.34 -16.21
C PRO A 203 -1.19 22.08 -15.56
N PRO A 204 -1.62 20.88 -15.99
CA PRO A 204 -1.35 19.60 -15.32
C PRO A 204 0.13 19.30 -15.06
N HIS A 205 1.05 19.84 -15.88
CA HIS A 205 2.47 19.55 -15.79
C HIS A 205 3.19 20.10 -14.54
N LYS A 206 2.71 21.20 -13.91
CA LYS A 206 3.38 21.79 -12.73
C LYS A 206 2.90 21.15 -11.42
N LEU A 207 1.60 20.86 -11.30
CA LEU A 207 1.01 20.26 -10.10
C LEU A 207 1.16 18.73 -10.05
N ALA A 208 1.05 18.04 -11.19
CA ALA A 208 1.34 16.60 -11.24
C ALA A 208 2.82 16.33 -10.96
N ARG A 209 3.75 17.14 -11.52
CA ARG A 209 5.18 17.10 -11.15
C ARG A 209 5.36 17.25 -9.65
N LYS A 210 4.72 18.24 -9.04
CA LYS A 210 4.86 18.53 -7.59
C LYS A 210 4.20 17.47 -6.70
N ALA A 211 3.05 16.90 -7.07
CA ALA A 211 2.39 15.84 -6.30
C ALA A 211 3.17 14.51 -6.38
N LEU A 212 3.76 14.22 -7.54
CA LEU A 212 4.69 13.11 -7.74
C LEU A 212 6.00 13.35 -6.96
N ASP A 213 6.56 14.57 -7.03
CA ASP A 213 7.82 14.95 -6.37
C ASP A 213 7.72 15.08 -4.84
N ALA A 214 6.56 15.45 -4.28
CA ALA A 214 6.51 15.94 -2.90
C ALA A 214 6.39 14.87 -1.81
N LYS A 215 6.02 13.61 -2.11
CA LYS A 215 5.95 12.53 -1.08
C LYS A 215 5.56 11.15 -1.63
N ILE A 216 5.03 11.04 -2.86
CA ILE A 216 4.57 9.76 -3.41
C ILE A 216 5.75 8.86 -3.80
N PHE A 217 6.85 9.42 -4.32
CA PHE A 217 8.06 8.65 -4.66
C PHE A 217 9.16 8.66 -3.58
N PHE A 218 9.20 9.68 -2.73
CA PHE A 218 10.30 9.89 -1.76
C PHE A 218 10.05 9.30 -0.37
N ASN A 219 9.04 8.45 -0.20
CA ASN A 219 8.65 7.93 1.12
C ASN A 219 9.70 6.98 1.77
N ARG A 220 10.91 6.84 1.21
CA ARG A 220 12.03 6.09 1.78
C ARG A 220 13.43 6.66 1.51
N THR A 221 13.62 7.98 1.51
CA THR A 221 14.99 8.56 1.62
C THR A 221 15.04 9.73 2.58
N SER A 222 14.61 9.53 3.82
CA SER A 222 14.95 10.43 4.92
C SER A 222 15.77 9.70 5.98
N LYS A 223 17.09 9.91 5.88
CA LYS A 223 18.08 9.95 6.96
C LYS A 223 18.34 8.65 7.76
N LEU A 224 19.24 7.83 7.24
CA LEU A 224 20.42 7.44 8.00
C LEU A 224 21.45 8.56 7.80
N ARG A 225 21.49 9.50 8.73
CA ARG A 225 22.71 10.23 9.09
C ARG A 225 22.97 9.87 10.54
#